data_AF-A0A0F8WLJ3-F1
#
_entry.id   AF-A0A0F8WLJ3-F1
#
_cell.length_a   1.000
_cell.length_b   1.000
_cell.length_c   1.000
_cell.angle_alpha   90.00
_cell.angle_beta   90.00
_cell.angle_gamma   90.00
#
_symmetry.space_group_name_H-M   'P 1'
#
loop_
_entity.id
_entity.type
_entity.pdbx_description
1 polymer ?
#
loop_
_entity_poly.entity_id
_entity_poly.type
_entity_poly.pdbx_seq_one_letter_code
_entity_poly.pdbx_strand_id
1 'polypeptide(L)'
;MDATADRDTSSPLSSDLPAMFRPPVNRAMRVLDRSFFKKTIPLSAATVFKASDISNVRKELLKSRDLLSLPRLSAIREVKQDDVVRKCLLLREGIKHDDAATWSPKISELVNTGVVGVRPYDLTLEYDYWNYADIIAAILPEDLLDEIPQGFTQVGHI
;
A
#
# COMPACT_ATOMS: atom_id res chain seq x y z
N MET A 1 43.11 4.49 12.10
CA MET A 1 41.85 5.19 11.84
C MET A 1 41.25 4.59 10.59
N ASP A 2 39.94 4.37 10.63
CA ASP A 2 39.08 3.91 9.54
C ASP A 2 38.87 2.39 9.36
N ALA A 3 37.64 1.97 9.66
CA ALA A 3 36.78 1.06 8.87
C ALA A 3 35.78 0.31 9.78
N THR A 4 34.77 1.00 10.33
CA THR A 4 33.53 0.34 10.77
C THR A 4 32.51 0.48 9.64
N ALA A 5 32.52 -0.50 8.74
CA ALA A 5 31.40 -0.71 7.83
C ALA A 5 30.33 -1.49 8.59
N ASP A 6 29.44 -0.76 9.25
CA ASP A 6 28.18 -1.28 9.75
C ASP A 6 27.32 -1.65 8.53
N ARG A 7 27.26 -2.95 8.23
CA ARG A 7 26.30 -3.48 7.27
C ARG A 7 25.06 -3.80 8.09
N ASP A 8 24.11 -2.88 8.05
CA ASP A 8 22.71 -3.10 8.42
C ASP A 8 22.24 -4.43 7.82
N THR A 9 22.26 -5.48 8.63
CA THR A 9 21.59 -6.75 8.36
C THR A 9 20.10 -6.45 8.35
N SER A 10 19.55 -6.21 7.16
CA SER A 10 18.11 -6.18 6.92
C SER A 10 17.48 -7.41 7.56
N SER A 11 16.76 -7.20 8.67
CA SER A 11 16.02 -8.26 9.34
C SER A 11 15.11 -8.93 8.32
N PRO A 12 15.12 -10.26 8.16
CA PRO A 12 14.35 -10.96 7.13
C PRO A 12 12.82 -10.84 7.30
N LEU A 13 12.36 -10.14 8.34
CA LEU A 13 10.96 -9.80 8.62
C LEU A 13 10.59 -8.36 8.27
N SER A 14 11.55 -7.53 7.85
CA SER A 14 11.23 -6.16 7.44
C SER A 14 10.45 -6.21 6.14
N SER A 15 9.12 -6.10 6.25
CA SER A 15 8.27 -5.81 5.12
C SER A 15 8.82 -4.57 4.41
N ASP A 16 9.15 -4.66 3.12
CA ASP A 16 9.45 -3.52 2.25
C ASP A 16 8.27 -2.53 2.13
N LEU A 17 7.13 -2.89 2.75
CA LEU A 17 5.99 -2.02 2.94
C LEU A 17 6.34 -0.83 3.84
N PRO A 18 6.07 0.41 3.37
CA PRO A 18 6.16 1.60 4.22
C PRO A 18 5.29 1.47 5.47
N ALA A 19 5.73 2.08 6.57
CA ALA A 19 5.09 1.94 7.88
C ALA A 19 3.56 2.22 7.88
N MET A 20 3.10 3.15 7.04
CA MET A 20 1.67 3.47 6.93
C MET A 20 0.83 2.31 6.36
N PHE A 21 1.42 1.40 5.58
CA PHE A 21 0.74 0.24 4.99
C PHE A 21 0.96 -1.07 5.75
N ARG A 22 1.78 -1.05 6.82
CA ARG A 22 1.99 -2.21 7.69
C ARG A 22 0.72 -2.55 8.50
N PRO A 23 0.55 -3.83 8.88
CA PRO A 23 -0.61 -4.26 9.65
C PRO A 23 -0.65 -3.58 11.03
N PRO A 24 -1.83 -3.49 11.67
CA PRO A 24 -1.93 -3.16 13.09
C PRO A 24 -1.13 -4.15 13.94
N VAL A 25 -0.50 -3.65 15.01
CA VAL A 25 0.37 -4.46 15.88
C VAL A 25 -0.39 -4.85 17.15
N ASN A 26 -0.37 -6.13 17.50
CA ASN A 26 -0.89 -6.64 18.78
C ASN A 26 -0.05 -7.82 19.26
N ARG A 27 1.00 -7.50 20.01
CA ARG A 27 1.93 -8.51 20.56
C ARG A 27 1.39 -9.29 21.76
N ALA A 28 0.20 -8.94 22.23
CA ALA A 28 -0.51 -9.68 23.27
C ALA A 28 -1.48 -10.72 22.68
N MET A 29 -1.58 -10.82 21.34
CA MET A 29 -2.50 -11.73 20.67
C MET A 29 -2.11 -13.20 20.93
N ARG A 30 -2.95 -13.91 21.69
CA ARG A 30 -2.76 -15.35 21.99
C ARG A 30 -3.45 -16.27 20.99
N VAL A 31 -4.54 -15.80 20.40
CA VAL A 31 -5.32 -16.48 19.36
C VAL A 31 -5.43 -15.52 18.19
N LEU A 32 -5.15 -16.00 16.98
CA LEU A 32 -5.18 -15.17 15.78
C LEU A 32 -6.61 -14.67 15.49
N ASP A 33 -6.84 -13.39 15.75
CA ASP A 33 -8.05 -12.69 15.34
C ASP A 33 -7.79 -11.98 14.00
N ARG A 34 -8.33 -12.53 12.91
CA ARG A 34 -8.17 -11.95 11.57
C ARG A 34 -8.87 -10.59 11.44
N SER A 35 -9.94 -10.36 12.20
CA SER A 35 -10.72 -9.11 12.11
C SER A 35 -9.95 -7.91 12.67
N PHE A 36 -8.99 -8.16 13.57
CA PHE A 36 -8.06 -7.15 14.07
C PHE A 36 -7.18 -6.56 12.96
N PHE A 37 -6.84 -7.35 11.95
CA PHE A 37 -6.04 -6.92 10.81
C PHE A 37 -6.91 -6.18 9.82
N LYS A 38 -7.22 -4.94 10.16
CA LYS A 38 -7.90 -3.99 9.30
C LYS A 38 -7.30 -2.61 9.52
N LYS A 39 -6.98 -1.91 8.43
CA LYS A 39 -6.40 -0.57 8.48
C LYS A 39 -6.97 0.28 7.36
N THR A 40 -7.54 1.42 7.72
CA THR A 40 -8.01 2.42 6.77
C THR A 40 -6.97 3.53 6.66
N ILE A 41 -6.55 3.82 5.43
CA ILE A 41 -5.48 4.76 5.13
C ILE A 41 -6.07 5.86 4.24
N PRO A 42 -6.11 7.12 4.72
CA PRO A 42 -6.61 8.23 3.93
C PRO A 42 -5.61 8.53 2.82
N LEU A 43 -6.07 8.45 1.58
CA LEU A 43 -5.31 8.74 0.38
C LEU A 43 -6.11 9.67 -0.53
N SER A 44 -5.49 10.06 -1.64
CA SER A 44 -6.18 10.74 -2.72
C SER A 44 -6.31 9.80 -3.92
N ALA A 45 -7.38 9.95 -4.68
CA ALA A 45 -7.58 9.20 -5.92
C ALA A 45 -7.94 10.14 -7.07
N ALA A 46 -7.34 9.90 -8.24
CA ALA A 46 -7.73 10.55 -9.48
C ALA A 46 -8.93 9.79 -10.07
N THR A 47 -10.13 10.35 -9.93
CA THR A 47 -11.36 9.80 -10.54
C THR A 47 -11.37 10.15 -12.01
N VAL A 48 -11.48 9.15 -12.90
CA VAL A 48 -11.54 9.36 -14.34
C VAL A 48 -12.98 9.54 -14.77
N PHE A 49 -13.28 10.62 -15.49
CA PHE A 49 -14.66 10.92 -15.89
C PHE A 49 -15.14 10.09 -17.08
N LYS A 50 -14.24 9.66 -17.96
CA LYS A 50 -14.54 8.81 -19.12
C LYS A 50 -13.79 7.49 -19.04
N ALA A 51 -14.52 6.37 -19.17
CA ALA A 51 -13.91 5.04 -19.06
C ALA A 51 -12.84 4.76 -20.14
N SER A 52 -12.95 5.39 -21.32
CA SER A 52 -11.97 5.31 -22.40
C SER A 52 -10.59 5.82 -22.00
N ASP A 53 -10.52 6.79 -21.10
CA ASP A 53 -9.29 7.54 -20.81
C ASP A 53 -8.46 6.84 -19.72
N ILE A 54 -9.03 5.86 -19.01
CA ILE A 54 -8.40 5.17 -17.87
C ILE A 54 -7.04 4.59 -18.25
N SER A 55 -6.95 3.92 -19.40
CA SER A 55 -5.71 3.31 -19.87
C SER A 55 -4.63 4.34 -20.15
N ASN A 56 -5.01 5.51 -20.69
CA ASN A 56 -4.08 6.61 -20.95
C ASN A 56 -3.64 7.26 -19.64
N VAL A 57 -4.59 7.67 -18.79
CA VAL A 57 -4.34 8.27 -17.47
C VAL A 57 -3.42 7.37 -16.64
N ARG A 58 -3.68 6.06 -16.60
CA ARG A 58 -2.81 5.09 -15.89
C ARG A 58 -1.37 5.16 -16.36
N LYS A 59 -1.14 5.19 -17.68
CA LYS A 59 0.21 5.24 -18.26
C LYS A 59 0.90 6.55 -17.90
N GLU A 60 0.18 7.66 -17.96
CA GLU A 60 0.72 8.98 -17.62
C GLU A 60 1.09 9.08 -16.13
N LEU A 61 0.21 8.65 -15.22
CA LEU A 61 0.47 8.64 -13.77
C LEU A 61 1.57 7.66 -13.37
N LEU A 62 1.71 6.54 -14.09
CA LEU A 62 2.83 5.62 -13.89
C LEU A 62 4.15 6.26 -14.34
N LYS A 63 4.16 6.97 -15.48
CA LYS A 63 5.35 7.66 -16.00
C LYS A 63 5.80 8.80 -15.09
N SER A 64 4.85 9.55 -14.52
CA SER A 64 5.14 10.64 -13.57
C SER A 64 5.42 10.14 -12.15
N ARG A 65 5.29 8.84 -11.88
CA ARG A 65 5.44 8.21 -10.56
C ARG A 65 4.48 8.76 -9.50
N ASP A 66 3.28 9.13 -9.94
CA ASP A 66 2.23 9.62 -9.05
C ASP A 66 1.23 8.54 -8.63
N LEU A 67 1.23 7.40 -9.33
CA LEU A 67 0.39 6.27 -9.01
C LEU A 67 0.86 5.59 -7.71
N LEU A 68 -0.08 5.21 -6.85
CA LEU A 68 0.22 4.41 -5.66
C LEU A 68 0.85 3.08 -6.09
N SER A 69 2.05 2.80 -5.57
CA SER A 69 2.80 1.59 -5.85
C SER A 69 2.88 0.73 -4.60
N LEU A 70 1.94 -0.23 -4.48
CA LEU A 70 1.94 -1.21 -3.42
C LEU A 70 1.98 -2.63 -3.99
N PRO A 71 2.78 -3.54 -3.43
CA PRO A 71 2.82 -4.92 -3.88
C PRO A 71 1.45 -5.56 -3.70
N ARG A 72 1.05 -6.40 -4.67
CA ARG A 72 -0.21 -7.18 -4.64
C ARG A 72 -1.50 -6.35 -4.66
N LEU A 73 -1.42 -5.01 -4.71
CA LEU A 73 -2.58 -4.12 -4.72
C LEU A 73 -2.79 -3.53 -6.12
N SER A 74 -4.00 -3.61 -6.66
CA SER A 74 -4.37 -2.79 -7.81
C SER A 74 -4.59 -1.34 -7.37
N ALA A 75 -3.86 -0.42 -8.00
CA ALA A 75 -4.07 1.02 -7.87
C ALA A 75 -5.35 1.51 -8.56
N ILE A 76 -5.92 0.72 -9.49
CA ILE A 76 -7.22 1.04 -10.08
C ILE A 76 -8.32 0.51 -9.16
N ARG A 77 -9.22 1.40 -8.78
CA ARG A 77 -10.38 1.13 -7.91
C ARG A 77 -11.64 1.67 -8.54
N GLU A 78 -12.77 1.25 -8.00
CA GLU A 78 -14.08 1.76 -8.36
C GLU A 78 -14.62 2.58 -7.19
N VAL A 79 -15.23 3.71 -7.51
CA VAL A 79 -15.86 4.62 -6.57
C VAL A 79 -17.27 4.89 -7.03
N LYS A 80 -18.24 4.74 -6.12
CA LYS A 80 -19.63 5.11 -6.36
C LYS A 80 -19.78 6.60 -6.08
N GLN A 81 -20.10 7.37 -7.11
CA GLN A 81 -20.33 8.80 -7.01
C GLN A 81 -21.68 9.15 -7.63
N ASP A 82 -22.58 9.78 -6.87
CA ASP A 82 -23.90 10.23 -7.35
C ASP A 82 -24.69 9.11 -8.06
N ASP A 83 -24.66 7.91 -7.46
CA ASP A 83 -25.24 6.67 -7.99
C ASP A 83 -24.60 6.11 -9.27
N VAL A 84 -23.51 6.74 -9.75
CA VAL A 84 -22.72 6.29 -10.89
C VAL A 84 -21.41 5.65 -10.41
N VAL A 85 -21.14 4.43 -10.84
CA VAL A 85 -19.85 3.77 -10.59
C VAL A 85 -18.82 4.31 -11.58
N ARG A 86 -17.75 4.90 -11.05
CA ARG A 86 -16.61 5.41 -11.82
C ARG A 86 -15.34 4.71 -11.40
N LYS A 87 -14.35 4.67 -12.30
CA LYS A 87 -13.02 4.17 -11.98
C LYS A 87 -12.13 5.31 -11.51
N CYS A 88 -11.33 5.04 -10.50
CA CYS A 88 -10.33 5.95 -9.99
C CYS A 88 -8.97 5.27 -9.88
N LEU A 89 -7.92 6.07 -9.90
CA LEU A 89 -6.54 5.61 -9.69
C LEU A 89 -6.03 6.17 -8.37
N LEU A 90 -5.62 5.28 -7.48
CA LEU A 90 -5.02 5.66 -6.20
C LEU A 90 -3.69 6.37 -6.45
N LEU A 91 -3.53 7.52 -5.81
CA LEU A 91 -2.33 8.34 -5.88
C LEU A 91 -1.41 7.99 -4.72
N ARG A 92 -0.11 8.23 -4.90
CA ARG A 92 0.88 8.09 -3.81
C ARG A 92 0.55 8.99 -2.63
N GLU A 93 1.03 8.60 -1.45
CA GLU A 93 0.76 9.20 -0.14
C GLU A 93 1.11 10.70 -0.03
N GLY A 94 2.03 11.19 -0.85
CA GLY A 94 2.42 12.62 -0.86
C GLY A 94 1.43 13.54 -1.56
N ILE A 95 0.41 13.01 -2.26
CA ILE A 95 -0.51 13.79 -3.08
C ILE A 95 -1.84 13.93 -2.36
N LYS A 96 -2.23 15.18 -2.12
CA LYS A 96 -3.39 15.56 -1.33
C LYS A 96 -4.48 16.15 -2.20
N HIS A 97 -5.71 15.68 -2.05
CA HIS A 97 -6.86 16.16 -2.81
C HIS A 97 -7.23 17.62 -2.51
N ASP A 98 -6.91 18.09 -1.31
CA ASP A 98 -7.20 19.42 -0.77
C ASP A 98 -6.05 20.42 -0.98
N ASP A 99 -4.88 19.95 -1.42
CA ASP A 99 -3.70 20.79 -1.63
C ASP A 99 -3.09 20.56 -3.02
N ALA A 100 -3.44 21.44 -3.96
CA ALA A 100 -2.94 21.41 -5.33
C ALA A 100 -1.42 21.68 -5.43
N ALA A 101 -0.78 22.24 -4.39
CA ALA A 101 0.69 22.40 -4.39
C ALA A 101 1.41 21.05 -4.31
N THR A 102 0.74 20.00 -3.83
CA THR A 102 1.27 18.63 -3.80
C THR A 102 1.17 17.91 -5.15
N TRP A 103 0.42 18.47 -6.10
CA TRP A 103 0.15 17.81 -7.38
C TRP A 103 1.35 17.94 -8.30
N SER A 104 1.69 16.84 -8.96
CA SER A 104 2.66 16.90 -10.04
C SER A 104 2.11 17.73 -11.22
N PRO A 105 2.98 18.26 -12.09
CA PRO A 105 2.54 18.94 -13.30
C PRO A 105 1.56 18.12 -14.14
N LYS A 106 1.73 16.80 -14.16
CA LYS A 106 0.88 15.88 -14.92
C LYS A 106 -0.52 15.77 -14.30
N ILE A 107 -0.64 15.70 -12.98
CA ILE A 107 -1.96 15.69 -12.33
C ILE A 107 -2.69 17.01 -12.58
N SER A 108 -2.00 18.13 -12.40
CA SER A 108 -2.57 19.45 -12.63
C SER A 108 -3.07 19.60 -14.07
N GLU A 109 -2.32 19.12 -15.05
CA GLU A 109 -2.74 19.09 -16.47
C GLU A 109 -4.02 18.23 -16.66
N LEU A 110 -4.06 17.02 -16.12
CA LEU A 110 -5.22 16.11 -16.25
C LEU A 110 -6.47 16.67 -15.57
N VAL A 111 -6.31 17.41 -14.46
CA VAL A 111 -7.41 18.10 -13.77
C VAL A 111 -7.89 19.30 -14.58
N ASN A 112 -6.96 20.15 -15.06
CA ASN A 112 -7.28 21.36 -15.82
C ASN A 112 -7.96 21.04 -17.17
N THR A 113 -7.59 19.92 -17.79
CA THR A 113 -8.23 19.43 -19.03
C THR A 113 -9.57 18.74 -18.78
N GLY A 114 -9.96 18.54 -17.52
CA GLY A 114 -11.22 17.90 -17.15
C GLY A 114 -11.26 16.40 -17.43
N VAL A 115 -10.11 15.74 -17.55
CA VAL A 115 -10.02 14.28 -17.74
C VAL A 115 -10.20 13.54 -16.42
N VAL A 116 -9.63 14.09 -15.35
CA VAL A 116 -9.70 13.52 -14.00
C VAL A 116 -10.11 14.56 -12.96
N GLY A 117 -10.68 14.09 -11.85
CA GLY A 117 -10.88 14.88 -10.63
C GLY A 117 -10.21 14.21 -9.45
N VAL A 118 -9.34 14.92 -8.73
CA VAL A 118 -8.70 14.41 -7.51
C VAL A 118 -9.68 14.51 -6.35
N ARG A 119 -9.85 13.41 -5.61
CA ARG A 119 -10.79 13.30 -4.49
C ARG A 119 -10.20 12.51 -3.33
N PRO A 120 -10.71 12.70 -2.10
CA PRO A 120 -10.33 11.84 -0.99
C PRO A 120 -10.76 10.39 -1.27
N TYR A 121 -9.94 9.45 -0.82
CA TYR A 121 -10.21 8.02 -0.95
C TYR A 121 -9.65 7.28 0.27
N ASP A 122 -10.50 6.52 0.94
CA ASP A 122 -10.10 5.68 2.07
C ASP A 122 -9.71 4.27 1.59
N LEU A 123 -8.41 4.00 1.56
CA LEU A 123 -7.90 2.67 1.26
C LEU A 123 -8.03 1.78 2.50
N THR A 124 -8.94 0.81 2.44
CA THR A 124 -9.05 -0.23 3.47
C THR A 124 -8.19 -1.42 3.09
N LEU A 125 -7.22 -1.75 3.93
CA LEU A 125 -6.45 -2.98 3.89
C LEU A 125 -6.99 -3.93 4.95
N GLU A 126 -7.18 -5.19 4.57
CA GLU A 126 -7.69 -6.25 5.44
C GLU A 126 -6.66 -7.38 5.54
N TYR A 127 -6.91 -8.34 6.42
CA TYR A 127 -6.03 -9.47 6.72
C TYR A 127 -5.35 -10.07 5.47
N ASP A 128 -6.11 -10.30 4.41
CA ASP A 128 -5.64 -10.96 3.18
C ASP A 128 -4.61 -10.14 2.36
N TYR A 129 -4.45 -8.85 2.66
CA TYR A 129 -3.42 -8.03 2.03
C TYR A 129 -2.01 -8.36 2.52
N TRP A 130 -1.87 -8.61 3.82
CA TRP A 130 -0.58 -8.86 4.47
C TRP A 130 -0.17 -10.32 4.31
N ASN A 131 1.12 -10.56 4.05
CA ASN A 131 1.64 -11.93 4.00
C ASN A 131 1.81 -12.49 5.42
N TYR A 132 2.14 -13.77 5.52
CA TYR A 132 2.40 -14.43 6.80
C TYR A 132 3.47 -13.72 7.64
N ALA A 133 4.59 -13.33 7.04
CA ALA A 133 5.67 -12.63 7.77
C ALA A 133 5.21 -11.26 8.31
N ASP A 134 4.44 -10.50 7.54
CA ASP A 134 3.86 -9.22 7.96
C ASP A 134 2.95 -9.41 9.20
N ILE A 135 2.10 -10.45 9.17
CA ILE A 135 1.16 -10.76 10.26
C ILE A 135 1.89 -11.24 11.51
N ILE A 136 2.85 -12.16 11.35
CA ILE A 136 3.60 -12.73 12.47
C ILE A 136 4.47 -11.68 13.15
N ALA A 137 5.13 -10.83 12.38
CA ALA A 137 5.93 -9.73 12.92
C ALA A 137 5.07 -8.73 13.73
N ALA A 138 3.78 -8.63 13.44
CA ALA A 138 2.85 -7.76 14.15
C ALA A 138 2.29 -8.34 15.45
N ILE A 139 2.39 -9.66 15.67
CA ILE A 139 1.83 -10.34 16.86
C ILE A 139 2.87 -11.01 17.74
N LEU A 140 4.08 -11.26 17.25
CA LEU A 140 5.12 -11.82 18.09
C LEU A 140 5.73 -10.75 19.00
N PRO A 141 6.04 -11.10 20.26
CA PRO A 141 6.96 -10.36 21.11
C PRO A 141 8.27 -10.06 20.39
N GLU A 142 8.90 -8.92 20.66
CA GLU A 142 10.12 -8.48 19.95
C GLU A 142 11.27 -9.48 20.10
N ASP A 143 11.36 -10.09 21.28
CA ASP A 143 12.33 -11.12 21.66
C ASP A 143 12.20 -12.42 20.87
N LEU A 144 11.05 -12.67 20.22
CA LEU A 144 10.80 -13.87 19.42
C LEU A 144 10.84 -13.62 17.91
N LEU A 145 11.06 -12.37 17.48
CA LEU A 145 11.15 -12.04 16.05
C LEU A 145 12.39 -12.66 15.39
N ASP A 146 13.47 -12.88 16.14
CA ASP A 146 14.71 -13.48 15.62
C ASP A 146 14.66 -15.02 15.49
N GLU A 147 13.62 -15.68 16.04
CA GLU A 147 13.57 -17.14 16.20
C GLU A 147 12.55 -17.86 15.30
N ILE A 148 11.91 -17.17 14.33
CA ILE A 148 10.89 -17.81 13.49
C ILE A 148 11.56 -18.83 12.54
N PRO A 149 11.25 -20.14 12.62
CA PRO A 149 11.80 -21.12 11.71
C PRO A 149 11.31 -20.87 10.28
N GLN A 150 12.24 -20.61 9.36
CA GLN A 150 11.92 -20.49 7.94
C GLN A 150 11.96 -21.88 7.29
N GLY A 151 10.78 -22.49 7.12
CA GLY A 151 10.58 -23.67 6.27
C GLY A 151 10.63 -25.01 7.02
N PHE A 152 9.57 -25.82 6.84
CA PHE A 152 9.62 -27.24 7.13
C PHE A 152 10.37 -27.92 5.98
N THR A 153 11.62 -28.33 6.19
CA THR A 153 12.22 -29.36 5.35
C THR A 153 11.51 -30.66 5.68
N GLN A 154 10.66 -31.14 4.77
CA GLN A 154 10.12 -32.49 4.86
C GLN A 154 11.26 -33.48 4.65
N VAL A 155 11.84 -33.97 5.73
CA VAL A 155 12.75 -35.12 5.66
C VAL A 155 11.87 -36.34 5.39
N GLY A 156 11.77 -36.75 4.13
CA GLY A 156 11.25 -38.05 3.76
C GLY A 156 12.12 -39.14 4.40
N HIS A 157 11.48 -40.07 5.09
CA HIS A 157 12.10 -41.34 5.47
C HIS A 157 12.40 -42.13 4.18
N ILE A 158 13.65 -42.49 3.95
CA ILE A 158 14.10 -43.82 3.47
C ILE A 158 15.56 -44.03 3.88
#